data_AF-A0A4U9I353-F1
#
_entry.id   AF-A0A4U9I353-F1
#
_cell.length_a   1.000
_cell.length_b   1.000
_cell.length_c   1.000
_cell.angle_alpha   90.00
_cell.angle_beta   90.00
_cell.angle_gamma   90.00
#
_symmetry.space_group_name_H-M   'P 1'
#
loop_
_entity.id
_entity.type
_entity.pdbx_description
1 polymer ?
#
loop_
_entity_poly.entity_id
_entity_poly.type
_entity_poly.pdbx_seq_one_letter_code
_entity_poly.pdbx_strand_id
1 'polypeptide(L)'
;MHEQNTWLHIGLGSFHRAHQAWYLHRLIAAGDTRWHIAAGNIRNDAENVVQALIAQKGRYVLETVSPAGEREYEEITSLQKLIPWQADLQPLIAEGARPQNESDRLYRDGRGVLSEHKS
;
A
#
# COMPACT_ATOMS: atom_id res chain seq x y z
N MET A 1 -18.10 14.24 5.05
CA MET A 1 -16.74 13.70 5.31
C MET A 1 -16.53 12.61 4.29
N HIS A 2 -15.52 12.71 3.42
CA HIS A 2 -15.24 11.64 2.47
C HIS A 2 -14.60 10.47 3.23
N GLU A 3 -15.21 9.28 3.15
CA GLU A 3 -14.61 8.06 3.70
C GLU A 3 -13.30 7.78 2.94
N GLN A 4 -12.23 7.52 3.68
CA GLN A 4 -10.94 7.09 3.13
C GLN A 4 -10.85 5.56 3.20
N ASN A 5 -10.57 4.95 2.05
CA ASN A 5 -10.30 3.53 1.86
C ASN A 5 -8.81 3.27 2.04
N THR A 6 -8.50 2.17 2.72
CA THR A 6 -7.12 1.75 2.99
C THR A 6 -6.80 0.51 2.17
N TRP A 7 -5.72 0.57 1.38
CA TRP A 7 -5.11 -0.62 0.81
C TRP A 7 -4.01 -1.12 1.75
N LEU A 8 -4.26 -2.25 2.42
CA LEU A 8 -3.22 -2.94 3.17
C LEU A 8 -2.27 -3.69 2.22
N HIS A 9 -0.99 -3.29 2.20
CA HIS A 9 0.07 -3.97 1.48
C HIS A 9 0.98 -4.75 2.43
N ILE A 10 1.22 -6.03 2.11
CA ILE A 10 2.10 -6.91 2.88
C ILE A 10 3.37 -7.14 2.05
N GLY A 11 4.49 -6.58 2.51
CA GLY A 11 5.78 -6.63 1.82
C GLY A 11 6.25 -5.27 1.29
N LEU A 12 6.84 -4.46 2.16
CA LEU A 12 7.33 -3.10 1.86
C LEU A 12 8.67 -3.10 1.09
N GLY A 13 8.70 -3.80 -0.05
CA GLY A 13 9.86 -3.87 -0.94
C GLY A 13 10.03 -2.63 -1.83
N SER A 14 11.16 -2.56 -2.55
CA SER A 14 11.45 -1.50 -3.52
C SER A 14 10.42 -1.46 -4.66
N PHE A 15 10.01 -2.62 -5.19
CA PHE A 15 9.04 -2.70 -6.29
C PHE A 15 7.67 -2.12 -5.91
N HIS A 16 7.16 -2.45 -4.73
CA HIS A 16 5.92 -1.87 -4.22
C HIS A 16 5.98 -0.34 -4.17
N ARG A 17 7.07 0.20 -3.61
CA ARG A 17 7.30 1.65 -3.50
C ARG A 17 7.45 2.33 -4.86
N ALA A 18 8.10 1.69 -5.83
CA ALA A 18 8.27 2.24 -7.16
C ALA A 18 7.03 2.13 -8.05
N HIS A 19 6.09 1.23 -7.72
CA HIS A 19 4.97 0.89 -8.60
C HIS A 19 3.60 1.17 -7.98
N GLN A 20 3.14 0.33 -7.04
CA GLN A 20 1.79 0.44 -6.48
C GLN A 20 1.60 1.73 -5.67
N ALA A 21 2.58 2.06 -4.82
CA ALA A 21 2.57 3.30 -4.06
C ALA A 21 2.64 4.54 -4.98
N TRP A 22 3.41 4.46 -6.06
CA TRP A 22 3.47 5.53 -7.05
C TRP A 22 2.11 5.76 -7.72
N TYR A 23 1.42 4.72 -8.19
CA TYR A 23 0.09 4.88 -8.80
C TYR A 23 -0.94 5.51 -7.86
N LEU A 24 -0.98 5.08 -6.59
CA LEU A 24 -1.88 5.72 -5.61
C LEU A 24 -1.47 7.17 -5.31
N HIS A 25 -0.17 7.49 -5.32
CA HIS A 25 0.29 8.86 -5.21
C HIS A 25 -0.19 9.73 -6.39
N ARG A 26 -0.17 9.21 -7.61
CA ARG A 26 -0.70 9.93 -8.79
C ARG A 26 -2.21 10.20 -8.68
N LEU A 27 -2.99 9.29 -8.10
CA LEU A 27 -4.41 9.53 -7.81
C LEU A 27 -4.61 10.66 -6.80
N ILE A 28 -3.83 10.66 -5.71
CA ILE A 28 -3.85 11.72 -4.70
C ILE A 28 -3.47 13.07 -5.34
N ALA A 29 -2.42 13.10 -6.14
CA ALA A 29 -1.96 14.29 -6.85
C ALA A 29 -3.00 14.83 -7.85
N ALA A 30 -3.81 13.94 -8.45
CA ALA A 30 -4.94 14.29 -9.31
C ALA A 30 -6.19 14.73 -8.53
N GLY A 31 -6.14 14.77 -7.19
CA GLY A 31 -7.22 15.23 -6.31
C GLY A 31 -8.10 14.12 -5.73
N ASP A 32 -7.90 12.86 -6.11
CA ASP A 32 -8.62 11.74 -5.50
C ASP A 32 -7.92 11.26 -4.23
N THR A 33 -8.36 11.80 -3.10
CA THR A 33 -7.79 11.52 -1.77
C THR A 33 -8.52 10.41 -1.01
N ARG A 34 -9.40 9.66 -1.69
CA ARG A 34 -10.17 8.58 -1.06
C ARG A 34 -9.32 7.35 -0.75
N TRP A 35 -8.10 7.26 -1.25
CA TRP A 35 -7.27 6.07 -1.15
C TRP A 35 -5.90 6.36 -0.57
N HIS A 36 -5.46 5.50 0.33
CA HIS A 36 -4.08 5.49 0.81
C HIS A 36 -3.62 4.07 1.13
N ILE A 37 -2.34 3.92 1.42
CA ILE A 37 -1.71 2.63 1.73
C ILE A 37 -1.41 2.54 3.22
N ALA A 38 -1.75 1.39 3.80
CA ALA A 38 -1.14 0.88 5.02
C ALA A 38 -0.16 -0.22 4.62
N ALA A 39 1.06 -0.24 5.16
CA ALA A 39 2.06 -1.23 4.78
C ALA A 39 2.80 -1.81 5.98
N GLY A 40 3.08 -3.11 5.92
CA GLY A 40 3.87 -3.85 6.90
C GLY A 40 4.52 -5.09 6.29
N ASN A 41 5.34 -5.78 7.08
CA ASN A 41 6.04 -6.99 6.67
C ASN A 41 5.66 -8.17 7.58
N ILE A 42 5.71 -9.39 7.03
CA ILE A 42 5.57 -10.63 7.82
C ILE A 42 6.93 -11.17 8.30
N ARG A 43 8.03 -10.60 7.80
CA ARG A 43 9.41 -10.88 8.17
C ARG A 43 10.07 -9.61 8.71
N ASN A 44 11.10 -9.77 9.54
CA ASN A 44 11.83 -8.67 10.17
C ASN A 44 13.03 -8.16 9.34
N ASP A 45 13.24 -8.69 8.15
CA ASP A 45 14.41 -8.42 7.29
C ASP A 45 14.45 -6.99 6.73
N ALA A 46 13.31 -6.29 6.70
CA ALA A 46 13.19 -4.91 6.20
C ALA A 46 12.79 -3.89 7.29
N GLU A 47 13.00 -4.21 8.57
CA GLU A 47 12.56 -3.34 9.68
C GLU A 47 13.26 -1.97 9.68
N ASN A 48 14.54 -1.90 9.27
CA ASN A 48 15.25 -0.63 9.11
C ASN A 48 14.55 0.33 8.14
N VAL A 49 14.00 -0.19 7.04
CA VAL A 49 13.25 0.58 6.05
C VAL A 49 11.91 1.05 6.63
N VAL A 50 11.21 0.18 7.35
CA VAL A 50 9.95 0.53 8.02
C VAL A 50 10.17 1.66 9.02
N GLN A 51 11.19 1.56 9.87
CA GLN A 51 11.51 2.59 10.86
C GLN A 51 11.92 3.93 10.20
N ALA A 52 12.71 3.87 9.13
CA ALA A 52 13.07 5.08 8.38
C ALA A 52 11.85 5.78 7.77
N LEU A 53 10.90 5.00 7.22
CA LEU A 53 9.66 5.53 6.67
C LEU A 53 8.73 6.07 7.76
N ILE A 54 8.64 5.41 8.92
CA ILE A 54 7.90 5.93 10.08
C ILE A 54 8.45 7.30 10.49
N ALA A 55 9.77 7.45 10.62
CA ALA A 55 10.41 8.71 10.95
C ALA A 55 10.10 9.81 9.90
N GLN A 56 9.93 9.42 8.64
CA GLN A 56 9.58 10.32 7.53
C GLN A 56 8.07 10.50 7.33
N LYS A 57 7.23 9.95 8.23
CA LYS A 57 5.76 9.94 8.10
C LYS A 57 5.29 9.34 6.76
N GLY A 58 5.95 8.26 6.34
CA GLY A 58 5.68 7.52 5.11
C GLY A 58 6.17 8.16 3.81
N ARG A 59 6.78 9.35 3.88
CA ARG A 59 7.33 10.02 2.70
C ARG A 59 8.68 9.45 2.30
N TYR A 60 8.93 9.40 1.00
CA TYR A 60 10.22 9.06 0.40
C TYR A 60 10.31 9.64 -1.01
N VAL A 61 11.52 9.68 -1.57
CA VAL A 61 11.74 10.12 -2.95
C VAL A 61 11.85 8.90 -3.87
N LEU A 62 11.10 8.92 -4.97
CA LEU A 62 11.28 8.02 -6.10
C LEU A 62 12.18 8.70 -7.13
N GLU A 63 13.29 8.05 -7.47
CA GLU A 63 14.16 8.46 -8.57
C GLU A 63 13.84 7.62 -9.81
N THR A 64 13.50 8.29 -10.92
CA THR A 64 13.32 7.67 -12.23
C THR A 64 14.51 8.00 -13.10
N VAL A 65 15.12 6.99 -13.72
CA VAL A 65 16.27 7.16 -14.62
C VAL A 65 15.86 6.71 -16.02
N SER A 66 15.94 7.60 -17.01
CA SER A 66 15.67 7.27 -18.41
C SER A 66 16.83 6.47 -19.02
N PRO A 67 16.62 5.74 -20.13
CA PRO A 67 17.71 5.08 -20.85
C PRO A 67 18.80 6.05 -21.34
N ALA A 68 18.49 7.34 -21.50
CA ALA A 68 19.44 8.39 -21.86
C ALA A 68 20.22 8.93 -20.64
N GLY A 69 19.90 8.48 -19.42
CA GLY A 69 20.56 8.88 -18.18
C GLY A 69 19.96 10.11 -17.49
N GLU A 70 18.81 10.60 -17.96
CA GLU A 70 18.09 11.71 -17.32
C GLU A 70 17.45 11.24 -16.01
N ARG A 71 17.44 12.11 -14.99
CA ARG A 71 16.95 11.80 -13.64
C ARG A 71 15.79 12.70 -13.26
N GLU A 72 14.71 12.08 -12.80
CA GLU A 72 13.56 12.77 -12.23
C GLU A 72 13.34 12.30 -10.79
N TYR A 73 12.93 13.22 -9.92
CA TYR A 73 12.72 12.96 -8.49
C TYR A 73 11.29 13.37 -8.12
N GLU A 74 10.56 12.46 -7.48
CA GLU A 74 9.17 12.68 -7.03
C GLU A 74 9.03 12.29 -5.57
N GLU A 75 8.46 13.18 -4.74
CA GLU A 75 8.13 12.85 -3.34
C GLU A 75 6.83 12.05 -3.30
N ILE A 76 6.90 10.81 -2.82
CA ILE A 76 5.76 9.91 -2.70
C ILE A 76 5.14 10.04 -1.32
N THR A 77 3.81 10.13 -1.29
CA THR A 77 3.01 10.44 -0.08
C THR A 77 1.86 9.45 0.16
N SER A 78 1.72 8.42 -0.67
CA SER A 78 0.61 7.46 -0.61
C SER A 78 0.71 6.46 0.55
N LEU A 79 1.90 6.26 1.13
CA LEU A 79 2.08 5.48 2.36
C LEU A 79 1.71 6.32 3.58
N GLN A 80 0.52 6.12 4.13
CA GLN A 80 0.03 6.92 5.26
C GLN A 80 0.05 6.16 6.60
N LYS A 81 0.15 4.83 6.55
CA LYS A 81 0.28 3.99 7.74
C LYS A 81 1.36 2.94 7.57
N LEU A 82 2.31 2.92 8.48
CA LEU A 82 3.41 1.95 8.51
C LEU A 82 3.26 1.09 9.77
N ILE A 83 3.38 -0.22 9.59
CA ILE A 83 3.15 -1.22 10.63
C ILE A 83 4.49 -1.91 10.92
N PRO A 84 5.12 -1.62 12.07
CA PRO A 84 6.32 -2.33 12.51
C PRO A 84 6.09 -3.83 12.57
N TRP A 85 7.12 -4.61 12.25
CA TRP A 85 7.05 -6.05 12.43
C TRP A 85 6.94 -6.41 13.92
N GLN A 86 6.11 -7.39 14.23
CA GLN A 86 6.07 -8.06 15.54
C GLN A 86 5.98 -9.57 15.30
N ALA A 87 6.59 -10.35 16.19
CA ALA A 87 6.66 -11.81 16.05
C ALA A 87 5.28 -12.48 16.00
N ASP A 88 4.28 -11.88 16.67
CA ASP A 88 2.89 -12.35 16.72
C ASP A 88 2.00 -11.77 15.61
N LEU A 89 2.55 -10.86 14.78
CA LEU A 89 1.88 -10.14 13.70
C LEU A 89 0.60 -9.39 14.14
N GLN A 90 0.37 -9.20 15.45
CA GLN A 90 -0.87 -8.63 15.97
C GLN A 90 -1.23 -7.27 15.33
N PRO A 91 -0.30 -6.32 15.15
CA PRO A 91 -0.61 -5.06 14.51
C PRO A 91 -1.05 -5.20 13.04
N LEU A 92 -0.48 -6.17 12.32
CA LEU A 92 -0.78 -6.41 10.91
C LEU A 92 -2.16 -7.08 10.76
N ILE A 93 -2.47 -8.04 11.62
CA ILE A 93 -3.77 -8.70 11.70
C ILE A 93 -4.86 -7.69 12.06
N ALA A 94 -4.61 -6.87 13.09
CA ALA A 94 -5.55 -5.83 13.53
C ALA A 94 -5.82 -4.79 12.43
N GLU A 95 -4.83 -4.48 11.60
CA GLU A 95 -5.06 -3.65 10.42
C GLU A 95 -5.89 -4.38 9.38
N GLY A 96 -5.53 -5.61 9.01
CA GLY A 96 -6.27 -6.40 8.01
C GLY A 96 -7.75 -6.59 8.32
N ALA A 97 -8.09 -6.72 9.60
CA ALA A 97 -9.48 -6.90 10.06
C ALA A 97 -10.35 -5.63 10.02
N ARG A 98 -9.81 -4.47 9.62
CA ARG A 98 -10.59 -3.22 9.55
C ARG A 98 -11.56 -3.24 8.36
N PRO A 99 -12.81 -2.79 8.54
CA PRO A 99 -13.82 -2.82 7.47
C PRO A 99 -13.50 -1.87 6.30
N GLN A 100 -12.65 -0.85 6.50
CA GLN A 100 -12.18 0.06 5.44
C GLN A 100 -11.07 -0.53 4.57
N ASN A 101 -10.60 -1.74 4.87
CA ASN A 101 -9.49 -2.36 4.17
C ASN A 101 -10.01 -3.27 3.06
N GLU A 102 -9.75 -2.87 1.81
CA GLU A 102 -10.45 -3.48 0.67
C GLU A 102 -10.04 -4.91 0.33
N SER A 103 -8.94 -5.43 0.90
CA SER A 103 -8.55 -6.84 0.77
C SER A 103 -9.64 -7.81 1.25
N ASP A 104 -10.41 -7.43 2.27
CA ASP A 104 -11.53 -8.23 2.80
C ASP A 104 -12.86 -7.93 2.09
N ARG A 105 -13.00 -6.76 1.45
CA ARG A 105 -14.25 -6.38 0.76
C ARG A 105 -14.49 -7.22 -0.49
N LEU A 106 -13.43 -7.61 -1.21
CA LEU A 106 -13.51 -8.44 -2.42
C LEU A 106 -14.13 -9.83 -2.13
N TYR A 107 -14.00 -10.36 -0.90
CA TYR A 107 -14.54 -11.66 -0.52
C TYR A 107 -15.96 -11.60 0.09
N ARG A 108 -16.45 -10.42 0.48
CA ARG A 108 -17.82 -10.26 1.03
C ARG A 108 -18.90 -10.08 -0.02
N ASP A 109 -18.58 -9.51 -1.18
CA ASP A 109 -19.56 -9.25 -2.24
C ASP A 109 -19.54 -10.43 -3.22
N GLY A 110 -20.22 -11.52 -2.88
CA GLY A 110 -20.26 -12.82 -3.58
C GLY A 110 -20.83 -12.82 -5.02
N ARG A 111 -20.43 -11.87 -5.87
CA ARG A 111 -20.78 -11.79 -7.30
C ARG A 111 -19.73 -12.45 -8.20
N GLY A 112 -19.26 -13.64 -7.79
CA GLY A 112 -18.24 -14.41 -8.48
C GLY A 112 -18.64 -15.87 -8.78
N VAL A 113 -19.92 -16.22 -8.73
CA VAL A 113 -20.37 -17.56 -9.14
C VAL A 113 -20.63 -17.54 -10.65
N LEU A 114 -19.65 -18.03 -11.41
CA LEU A 114 -19.83 -18.46 -12.79
C LEU A 114 -20.91 -19.54 -12.81
N SER A 115 -22.02 -19.29 -13.50
CA SER A 115 -22.99 -20.34 -13.80
C SER A 115 -22.43 -21.22 -14.93
N GLU A 116 -22.02 -22.45 -14.59
CA GLU A 116 -21.82 -23.48 -15.60
C GLU A 116 -23.18 -23.81 -16.25
N HIS A 117 -23.35 -23.45 -17.52
CA HIS A 117 -24.40 -24.01 -18.36
C HIS A 117 -23.87 -25.30 -18.98
N LYS A 118 -24.35 -26.44 -18.45
CA LYS A 118 -24.35 -27.69 -19.19
C LYS A 118 -25.49 -27.66 -20.20
N SER A 119 -25.15 -27.78 -21.48
CA SER A 119 -26.01 -28.32 -22.54
C SER A 119 -25.19 -29.39 -23.26
#